data_AF-A0A2E4SRB1-F1
#
_entry.id   AF-A0A2E4SRB1-F1
#
_cell.length_a   1.000
_cell.length_b   1.000
_cell.length_c   1.000
_cell.angle_alpha   90.00
_cell.angle_beta   90.00
_cell.angle_gamma   90.00
#
_symmetry.space_group_name_H-M   'P 1'
#
loop_
_entity.id
_entity.type
_entity.pdbx_description
1 polymer ?
#
loop_
_entity_poly.entity_id
_entity_poly.type
_entity_poly.pdbx_seq_one_letter_code
_entity_poly.pdbx_strand_id
1 'polypeptide(L)'
;MKLKRFPFIIILAHLLGCGAYESQLNDSIEVHNQGIESRVNALEEEVNQLKEELSQMSIKNIENESLITKEESEKKVKSSHSQNAKEDFESSFELLRKGDYVSAEVALRDYIESFPQATYTDDAKFWLAESLYAQAKFSEALEIFNQIIDQYPDSEKMMESILKSGFSHQELGDLKTAKAIFQRVIREFPNSSASSLASERLNKIGQ
;
A
#
# COMPACT_ATOMS: atom_id res chain seq x y z
N MET A 1 49.82 9.90 70.96
CA MET A 1 49.70 8.57 71.62
C MET A 1 48.40 7.93 71.15
N LYS A 2 48.52 6.77 70.48
CA LYS A 2 47.59 5.63 70.34
C LYS A 2 46.06 5.85 70.21
N LEU A 3 45.56 5.37 69.05
CA LEU A 3 44.41 4.47 68.81
C LEU A 3 42.99 4.80 69.37
N LYS A 4 41.98 4.84 68.46
CA LYS A 4 40.96 3.77 68.22
C LYS A 4 39.92 4.27 67.20
N ARG A 5 39.88 3.69 65.99
CA ARG A 5 38.83 2.77 65.50
C ARG A 5 37.41 3.33 65.57
N PHE A 6 36.79 3.61 64.41
CA PHE A 6 35.45 3.11 64.03
C PHE A 6 35.17 3.39 62.54
N PRO A 7 35.48 2.45 61.63
CA PRO A 7 34.99 2.49 60.26
C PRO A 7 33.83 1.49 60.14
N PHE A 8 32.59 1.82 60.50
CA PHE A 8 31.48 0.87 60.25
C PHE A 8 30.05 1.46 60.30
N ILE A 9 29.82 2.69 59.83
CA ILE A 9 28.45 3.24 59.76
C ILE A 9 27.98 3.54 58.32
N ILE A 10 28.85 3.52 57.30
CA ILE A 10 28.46 3.93 55.94
C ILE A 10 28.23 2.74 54.98
N ILE A 11 28.41 1.49 55.40
CA ILE A 11 28.22 0.33 54.50
C ILE A 11 26.83 -0.33 54.66
N LEU A 12 26.05 -0.02 55.71
CA LEU A 12 24.74 -0.66 55.94
C LEU A 12 23.53 0.10 55.36
N ALA A 13 23.73 1.20 54.63
CA ALA A 13 22.64 1.96 54.00
C ALA A 13 22.35 1.58 52.54
N HIS A 14 23.24 0.84 51.87
CA HIS A 14 23.08 0.48 50.46
C HIS A 14 22.49 -0.92 50.20
N LEU A 15 22.32 -1.76 51.24
CA LEU A 15 21.74 -3.11 51.09
C LEU A 15 20.26 -3.20 51.49
N LEU A 16 19.76 -2.29 52.33
CA LEU A 16 18.35 -2.28 52.78
C LEU A 16 17.41 -1.57 51.80
N GLY A 17 17.92 -0.66 50.98
CA GLY A 17 17.15 -0.03 49.90
C GLY A 17 16.93 -0.96 48.70
N CYS A 18 17.76 -2.01 48.55
CA CYS A 18 17.72 -2.87 47.38
C CYS A 18 16.48 -3.75 47.27
N GLY A 19 16.22 -4.54 48.30
CA GLY A 19 15.08 -5.46 48.29
C GLY A 19 13.73 -4.74 48.23
N ALA A 20 13.64 -3.53 48.79
CA ALA A 20 12.41 -2.74 48.77
C ALA A 20 12.11 -2.17 47.36
N TYR A 21 13.13 -1.67 46.64
CA TYR A 21 12.92 -1.24 45.25
C TYR A 21 12.59 -2.42 44.34
N GLU A 22 13.20 -3.58 44.58
CA GLU A 22 13.07 -4.75 43.71
C GLU A 22 11.71 -5.42 43.90
N SER A 23 11.23 -5.49 45.15
CA SER A 23 9.85 -5.90 45.47
C SER A 23 8.83 -4.95 44.86
N GLN A 24 9.01 -3.63 45.04
CA GLN A 24 8.05 -2.65 44.51
C GLN A 24 8.02 -2.63 42.98
N LEU A 25 9.16 -2.86 42.33
CA LEU A 25 9.25 -2.98 40.88
C LEU A 25 8.59 -4.28 40.40
N ASN A 26 8.79 -5.40 41.10
CA ASN A 26 8.16 -6.68 40.78
C ASN A 26 6.63 -6.62 40.95
N ASP A 27 6.13 -6.01 42.02
CA ASP A 27 4.69 -5.80 42.25
C ASP A 27 4.07 -4.93 41.15
N SER A 28 4.77 -3.88 40.72
CA SER A 28 4.33 -3.00 39.63
C SER A 28 4.29 -3.73 38.27
N ILE A 29 5.28 -4.59 37.99
CA ILE A 29 5.32 -5.43 36.79
C ILE A 29 4.17 -6.45 36.82
N GLU A 30 3.90 -7.06 37.97
CA GLU A 30 2.82 -8.05 38.12
C GLU A 30 1.45 -7.42 37.89
N VAL A 31 1.20 -6.24 38.48
CA VAL A 31 -0.04 -5.48 38.23
C VAL A 31 -0.17 -5.08 36.76
N HIS A 32 0.93 -4.67 36.11
CA HIS A 32 0.91 -4.34 34.68
C HIS A 32 0.61 -5.56 33.81
N ASN A 33 1.23 -6.71 34.12
CA ASN A 33 1.01 -7.96 33.40
C ASN A 33 -0.43 -8.45 33.56
N GLN A 34 -1.01 -8.38 34.77
CA GLN A 34 -2.42 -8.68 35.01
C GLN A 34 -3.35 -7.75 34.21
N GLY A 35 -2.99 -6.47 34.08
CA GLY A 35 -3.70 -5.51 33.26
C GLY A 35 -3.64 -5.84 31.76
N ILE A 36 -2.48 -6.29 31.27
CA ILE A 36 -2.32 -6.76 29.89
C ILE A 36 -3.15 -8.02 29.65
N GLU A 37 -3.06 -9.03 30.52
CA GLU A 37 -3.82 -10.29 30.41
C GLU A 37 -5.33 -10.02 30.39
N SER A 38 -5.82 -9.13 31.24
CA SER A 38 -7.24 -8.74 31.27
C SER A 38 -7.69 -8.10 29.94
N ARG A 39 -6.83 -7.26 29.33
CA ARG A 39 -7.11 -6.65 28.03
C ARG A 39 -7.05 -7.66 26.89
N VAL A 40 -6.12 -8.61 26.94
CA VAL A 40 -6.02 -9.69 25.95
C VAL A 40 -7.27 -10.56 25.99
N ASN A 41 -7.71 -10.97 27.18
CA ASN A 41 -8.91 -11.78 27.34
C ASN A 41 -10.16 -11.03 26.84
N ALA A 42 -10.29 -9.73 27.14
CA ALA A 42 -11.40 -8.91 26.65
C ALA A 42 -11.40 -8.80 25.12
N LEU A 43 -10.22 -8.61 24.50
CA LEU A 43 -10.09 -8.57 23.05
C LEU A 43 -10.38 -9.93 22.40
N GLU A 44 -9.96 -11.03 23.03
CA GLU A 44 -10.30 -12.38 22.56
C GLU A 44 -11.80 -12.64 22.61
N GLU A 45 -12.48 -12.15 23.65
CA GLU A 45 -13.94 -12.24 23.78
C GLU A 45 -14.65 -11.38 22.72
N GLU A 46 -14.20 -10.14 22.49
CA GLU A 46 -14.70 -9.28 21.41
C GLU A 46 -14.49 -9.93 20.03
N VAL A 47 -13.32 -10.51 19.76
CA VAL A 47 -13.04 -11.21 18.50
C VAL A 47 -13.95 -12.42 18.33
N ASN A 48 -14.24 -13.16 19.39
CA ASN A 48 -15.15 -14.30 19.34
C ASN A 48 -16.61 -13.85 19.13
N GLN A 49 -17.05 -12.78 19.79
CA GLN A 49 -18.37 -12.18 19.56
C GLN A 49 -18.51 -11.68 18.12
N LEU A 50 -17.51 -11.00 17.57
CA LEU A 50 -17.50 -10.54 16.18
C LEU A 50 -17.51 -11.70 15.18
N LYS A 51 -16.80 -12.81 15.48
CA LYS A 51 -16.85 -14.03 14.67
C LYS A 51 -18.24 -14.68 14.70
N GLU A 52 -18.89 -14.72 15.86
CA GLU A 52 -20.26 -15.20 15.97
C GLU A 52 -21.23 -14.28 15.22
N GLU A 53 -21.09 -12.96 15.33
CA GLU A 53 -21.89 -11.99 14.56
C GLU A 53 -21.68 -12.13 13.05
N LEU A 54 -20.45 -12.31 12.57
CA LEU A 54 -20.16 -12.59 11.16
C LEU A 54 -20.78 -13.92 10.70
N SER A 55 -20.72 -14.95 11.54
CA SER A 55 -21.37 -16.24 11.28
C SER A 55 -22.89 -16.08 11.18
N GLN A 56 -23.51 -15.34 12.10
CA GLN A 56 -24.95 -15.07 12.09
C GLN A 56 -25.36 -14.19 10.89
N MET A 57 -24.52 -13.22 10.51
CA MET A 57 -24.75 -12.38 9.34
C MET A 57 -24.67 -13.17 8.04
N SER A 58 -23.77 -14.17 7.97
CA SER A 58 -23.69 -15.09 6.83
C SER A 58 -24.93 -15.97 6.70
N ILE A 59 -25.46 -16.50 7.82
CA ILE A 59 -26.67 -17.33 7.85
C ILE A 59 -27.91 -16.51 7.47
N LYS A 60 -28.01 -15.26 7.97
CA LYS A 60 -29.10 -14.34 7.64
C LYS A 60 -29.06 -13.89 6.17
N ASN A 61 -27.89 -13.83 5.54
CA ASN A 61 -27.77 -13.62 4.10
C ASN A 61 -28.24 -14.83 3.30
N ILE A 62 -27.94 -16.06 3.75
CA ILE A 62 -28.37 -17.31 3.10
C ILE A 62 -29.89 -17.51 3.19
N GLU A 63 -30.53 -17.14 4.32
CA GLU A 63 -32.00 -17.18 4.44
C GLU A 63 -32.69 -16.18 3.51
N ASN A 64 -32.09 -14.99 3.33
CA ASN A 64 -32.56 -13.98 2.36
C ASN A 64 -32.31 -14.39 0.89
N GLU A 65 -31.32 -15.24 0.62
CA GLU A 65 -31.01 -15.76 -0.72
C GLU A 65 -31.99 -16.85 -1.21
N SER A 66 -32.82 -17.44 -0.33
CA SER A 66 -33.78 -18.47 -0.75
C SER A 66 -34.98 -17.94 -1.56
N LEU A 67 -35.14 -16.63 -1.68
CA LEU A 67 -36.28 -15.98 -2.35
C LEU A 67 -35.92 -15.15 -3.59
N ILE A 68 -34.67 -15.20 -4.08
CA ILE A 68 -34.21 -14.31 -5.15
C ILE A 68 -33.75 -15.11 -6.38
N THR A 69 -34.45 -14.90 -7.50
CA THR A 69 -34.11 -15.43 -8.82
C THR A 69 -32.75 -14.93 -9.30
N LYS A 70 -32.01 -15.81 -10.01
CA LYS A 70 -30.62 -15.71 -10.52
C LYS A 70 -30.14 -14.38 -11.15
N GLU A 71 -31.01 -13.40 -11.40
CA GLU A 71 -30.64 -12.13 -12.05
C GLU A 71 -30.26 -11.00 -11.06
N GLU A 72 -30.71 -11.05 -9.80
CA GLU A 72 -30.44 -9.98 -8.82
C GLU A 72 -29.16 -10.20 -7.98
N SER A 73 -28.72 -11.46 -7.81
CA SER A 73 -27.50 -11.80 -7.06
C SER A 73 -26.21 -11.37 -7.78
N GLU A 74 -26.17 -11.49 -9.11
CA GLU A 74 -25.00 -11.02 -9.88
C GLU A 74 -24.85 -9.51 -9.83
N LYS A 75 -25.95 -8.76 -9.76
CA LYS A 75 -25.93 -7.30 -9.75
C LYS A 75 -25.48 -6.73 -8.40
N LYS A 76 -25.88 -7.36 -7.29
CA LYS A 76 -25.52 -6.94 -5.93
C LYS A 76 -24.09 -7.30 -5.53
N VAL A 77 -23.60 -8.47 -5.97
CA VAL A 77 -22.19 -8.86 -5.75
C VAL A 77 -21.25 -8.03 -6.64
N LYS A 78 -21.59 -7.79 -7.91
CA LYS A 78 -20.83 -6.87 -8.78
C LYS A 78 -20.86 -5.43 -8.25
N SER A 79 -21.98 -4.95 -7.71
CA SER A 79 -22.06 -3.60 -7.16
C SER A 79 -21.24 -3.43 -5.89
N SER A 80 -21.26 -4.41 -4.97
CA SER A 80 -20.45 -4.35 -3.75
C SER A 80 -18.95 -4.53 -4.03
N HIS A 81 -18.58 -5.46 -4.92
CA HIS A 81 -17.18 -5.62 -5.33
C HIS A 81 -16.68 -4.37 -6.09
N SER A 82 -17.52 -3.75 -6.93
CA SER A 82 -17.21 -2.49 -7.60
C SER A 82 -17.16 -1.29 -6.66
N GLN A 83 -17.94 -1.27 -5.58
CA GLN A 83 -17.88 -0.21 -4.56
C GLN A 83 -16.59 -0.31 -3.76
N ASN A 84 -16.22 -1.50 -3.29
CA ASN A 84 -14.95 -1.74 -2.62
C ASN A 84 -13.77 -1.42 -3.57
N ALA A 85 -13.86 -1.82 -4.85
CA ALA A 85 -12.86 -1.49 -5.86
C ALA A 85 -12.75 0.02 -6.15
N LYS A 86 -13.77 0.81 -5.85
CA LYS A 86 -13.68 2.26 -5.99
C LYS A 86 -13.02 2.88 -4.76
N GLU A 87 -13.46 2.47 -3.58
CA GLU A 87 -12.94 2.97 -2.29
C GLU A 87 -11.45 2.67 -2.12
N ASP A 88 -11.03 1.44 -2.45
CA ASP A 88 -9.62 1.03 -2.33
C ASP A 88 -8.72 1.78 -3.31
N PHE A 89 -9.22 2.01 -4.53
CA PHE A 89 -8.51 2.83 -5.52
C PHE A 89 -8.40 4.30 -5.08
N GLU A 90 -9.47 4.88 -4.54
CA GLU A 90 -9.46 6.25 -3.99
C GLU A 90 -8.45 6.39 -2.84
N SER A 91 -8.35 5.39 -1.95
CA SER A 91 -7.36 5.38 -0.86
C SER A 91 -5.92 5.41 -1.38
N SER A 92 -5.65 4.65 -2.45
CA SER A 92 -4.35 4.63 -3.12
C SER A 92 -4.02 6.00 -3.72
N PHE A 93 -5.02 6.68 -4.27
CA PHE A 93 -4.86 8.01 -4.86
C PHE A 93 -4.56 9.10 -3.82
N GLU A 94 -5.05 8.96 -2.59
CA GLU A 94 -4.69 9.86 -1.50
C GLU A 94 -3.20 9.78 -1.13
N LEU A 95 -2.58 8.61 -1.26
CA LEU A 95 -1.14 8.44 -1.06
C LEU A 95 -0.35 9.17 -2.16
N LEU A 96 -0.79 9.04 -3.42
CA LEU A 96 -0.20 9.76 -4.55
C LEU A 96 -0.28 11.28 -4.37
N ARG A 97 -1.43 11.80 -3.91
CA ARG A 97 -1.62 13.24 -3.62
C ARG A 97 -0.67 13.76 -2.56
N LYS A 98 -0.32 12.92 -1.58
CA LYS A 98 0.66 13.24 -0.54
C LYS A 98 2.11 13.10 -1.02
N GLY A 99 2.33 12.55 -2.22
CA GLY A 99 3.66 12.22 -2.76
C GLY A 99 4.29 11.01 -2.10
N ASP A 100 3.51 10.20 -1.35
CA ASP A 100 4.00 8.97 -0.74
C ASP A 100 3.95 7.82 -1.76
N TYR A 101 4.90 7.85 -2.69
CA TYR A 101 4.97 6.89 -3.78
C TYR A 101 5.29 5.45 -3.32
N VAL A 102 5.93 5.30 -2.15
CA VAL A 102 6.26 3.98 -1.58
C VAL A 102 4.98 3.32 -1.06
N SER A 103 4.20 4.04 -0.24
CA SER A 103 2.92 3.50 0.24
C SER A 103 1.92 3.34 -0.90
N ALA A 104 1.91 4.27 -1.87
CA ALA A 104 1.06 4.16 -3.05
C ALA A 104 1.37 2.90 -3.88
N GLU A 105 2.65 2.57 -4.07
CA GLU A 105 3.06 1.34 -4.75
C GLU A 105 2.44 0.10 -4.09
N VAL A 106 2.54 -0.01 -2.76
CA VAL A 106 1.99 -1.16 -2.02
C VAL A 106 0.48 -1.24 -2.21
N ALA A 107 -0.23 -0.14 -1.94
CA ALA A 107 -1.69 -0.10 -2.04
C ALA A 107 -2.20 -0.40 -3.47
N LEU A 108 -1.50 0.10 -4.49
CA LEU A 108 -1.87 -0.15 -5.89
C LEU A 108 -1.61 -1.59 -6.33
N ARG A 109 -0.55 -2.24 -5.82
CA ARG A 109 -0.31 -3.67 -6.08
C ARG A 109 -1.41 -4.52 -5.45
N ASP A 110 -1.75 -4.24 -4.19
CA ASP A 110 -2.84 -4.93 -3.49
C ASP A 110 -4.18 -4.74 -4.21
N TYR A 111 -4.43 -3.53 -4.72
CA TYR A 111 -5.61 -3.22 -5.53
C TYR A 111 -5.67 -4.05 -6.81
N ILE A 112 -4.58 -4.09 -7.59
CA ILE A 112 -4.55 -4.81 -8.87
C ILE A 112 -4.72 -6.32 -8.65
N GLU A 113 -4.17 -6.87 -7.57
CA GLU A 113 -4.34 -8.28 -7.20
C GLU A 113 -5.77 -8.59 -6.77
N SER A 114 -6.37 -7.71 -5.96
CA SER A 114 -7.73 -7.89 -5.43
C SER A 114 -8.82 -7.65 -6.47
N PHE A 115 -8.54 -6.77 -7.44
CA PHE A 115 -9.50 -6.30 -8.44
C PHE A 115 -8.89 -6.31 -9.86
N PRO A 116 -8.53 -7.48 -10.43
CA PRO A 116 -7.80 -7.57 -11.70
C PRO A 116 -8.61 -7.20 -12.94
N GLN A 117 -9.93 -7.06 -12.81
CA GLN A 117 -10.88 -6.77 -13.90
C GLN A 117 -11.85 -5.64 -13.53
N ALA A 118 -11.52 -4.83 -12.52
CA ALA A 118 -12.33 -3.69 -12.15
C ALA A 118 -12.15 -2.53 -13.13
N THR A 119 -13.09 -1.59 -13.07
CA THR A 119 -13.11 -0.42 -13.96
C THR A 119 -11.85 0.45 -13.84
N TYR A 120 -11.17 0.45 -12.69
CA TYR A 120 -9.98 1.27 -12.46
C TYR A 120 -8.67 0.47 -12.49
N THR A 121 -8.68 -0.78 -12.95
CA THR A 121 -7.45 -1.62 -12.91
C THR A 121 -6.36 -1.08 -13.83
N ASP A 122 -6.71 -0.56 -15.00
CA ASP A 122 -5.77 0.07 -15.93
C ASP A 122 -5.27 1.42 -15.41
N ASP A 123 -6.14 2.25 -14.82
CA ASP A 123 -5.75 3.44 -14.05
C ASP A 123 -4.77 3.08 -12.92
N ALA A 124 -5.06 2.04 -12.13
CA ALA A 124 -4.21 1.60 -11.02
C ALA A 124 -2.84 1.12 -11.50
N LYS A 125 -2.79 0.35 -12.61
CA LYS A 125 -1.52 -0.02 -13.25
C LYS A 125 -0.75 1.22 -13.70
N PHE A 126 -1.41 2.21 -14.29
CA PHE A 126 -0.76 3.44 -14.71
C PHE A 126 -0.14 4.19 -13.53
N TRP A 127 -0.90 4.37 -12.44
CA TRP A 127 -0.40 5.05 -11.24
C TRP A 127 0.67 4.26 -10.50
N LEU A 128 0.64 2.92 -10.59
CA LEU A 128 1.71 2.08 -10.06
C LEU A 128 3.00 2.34 -10.83
N ALA A 129 2.94 2.36 -12.16
CA ALA A 129 4.09 2.66 -13.01
C ALA A 129 4.64 4.07 -12.77
N GLU A 130 3.77 5.08 -12.61
CA GLU A 130 4.18 6.44 -12.26
C GLU A 130 4.80 6.54 -10.86
N SER A 131 4.29 5.77 -9.89
CA SER A 131 4.89 5.69 -8.53
C SER A 131 6.28 5.06 -8.57
N LEU A 132 6.44 3.99 -9.35
CA LEU A 132 7.74 3.35 -9.59
C LEU A 132 8.71 4.31 -10.28
N TYR A 133 8.24 5.05 -11.29
CA TYR A 133 9.02 6.07 -11.98
C TYR A 133 9.48 7.17 -11.03
N ALA A 134 8.60 7.68 -10.17
CA ALA A 134 8.92 8.71 -9.18
C ALA A 134 9.95 8.23 -8.15
N GLN A 135 10.01 6.93 -7.88
CA GLN A 135 11.03 6.28 -7.05
C GLN A 135 12.33 5.95 -7.83
N ALA A 136 12.46 6.37 -9.08
CA ALA A 136 13.56 6.01 -9.99
C ALA A 136 13.69 4.51 -10.29
N LYS A 137 12.64 3.72 -10.03
CA LYS A 137 12.55 2.29 -10.38
C LYS A 137 12.12 2.11 -11.84
N PHE A 138 12.90 2.67 -12.77
CA PHE A 138 12.49 2.79 -14.17
C PHE A 138 12.28 1.44 -14.88
N SER A 139 13.06 0.41 -14.54
CA SER A 139 12.88 -0.93 -15.10
C SER A 139 11.55 -1.55 -14.68
N GLU A 140 11.17 -1.43 -13.42
CA GLU A 140 9.87 -1.92 -12.92
C GLU A 140 8.72 -1.10 -13.52
N ALA A 141 8.88 0.23 -13.61
CA ALA A 141 7.89 1.09 -14.26
C ALA A 141 7.65 0.68 -15.72
N LEU A 142 8.71 0.35 -16.47
CA LEU A 142 8.61 -0.15 -17.84
C LEU A 142 7.80 -1.43 -17.95
N GLU A 143 8.00 -2.39 -17.05
CA GLU A 143 7.24 -3.64 -17.04
C GLU A 143 5.74 -3.35 -16.92
N ILE A 144 5.35 -2.44 -16.02
CA ILE A 144 3.95 -2.08 -15.81
C ILE A 144 3.39 -1.27 -17.00
N PHE A 145 4.14 -0.31 -17.55
CA PHE A 145 3.69 0.42 -18.75
C PHE A 145 3.47 -0.52 -19.93
N ASN A 146 4.37 -1.50 -20.15
CA ASN A 146 4.21 -2.48 -21.22
C ASN A 146 2.99 -3.38 -20.99
N GLN A 147 2.69 -3.76 -19.75
CA GLN A 147 1.45 -4.48 -19.44
C GLN A 147 0.21 -3.68 -19.84
N ILE A 148 0.19 -2.36 -19.63
CA ILE A 148 -0.93 -1.52 -20.05
C ILE A 148 -1.07 -1.52 -21.57
N ILE A 149 0.06 -1.34 -22.28
CA ILE A 149 0.11 -1.31 -23.75
C ILE A 149 -0.39 -2.63 -24.35
N ASP A 150 0.00 -3.76 -23.75
CA ASP A 150 -0.30 -5.09 -24.27
C ASP A 150 -1.70 -5.59 -23.88
N GLN A 151 -2.14 -5.30 -22.64
CA GLN A 151 -3.37 -5.86 -22.08
C GLN A 151 -4.57 -4.93 -22.16
N TYR A 152 -4.36 -3.61 -22.25
CA TYR A 152 -5.42 -2.60 -22.27
C TYR A 152 -5.25 -1.63 -23.45
N PRO A 153 -5.26 -2.12 -24.70
CA PRO A 153 -5.03 -1.29 -25.89
C PRO A 153 -6.08 -0.18 -26.07
N ASP A 154 -7.29 -0.37 -25.54
CA ASP A 154 -8.39 0.59 -25.61
C ASP A 154 -8.45 1.56 -24.41
N SER A 155 -7.53 1.42 -23.44
CA SER A 155 -7.47 2.30 -22.26
C SER A 155 -7.09 3.72 -22.66
N GLU A 156 -7.70 4.70 -22.00
CA GLU A 156 -7.27 6.11 -22.09
C GLU A 156 -5.81 6.30 -21.62
N LYS A 157 -5.26 5.35 -20.84
CA LYS A 157 -3.87 5.35 -20.37
C LYS A 157 -2.88 4.75 -21.36
N MET A 158 -3.34 4.09 -22.42
CA MET A 158 -2.45 3.39 -23.36
C MET A 158 -1.45 4.35 -24.01
N MET A 159 -1.95 5.45 -24.58
CA MET A 159 -1.10 6.46 -25.24
C MET A 159 -0.07 7.08 -24.27
N GLU A 160 -0.50 7.43 -23.05
CA GLU A 160 0.38 8.01 -22.03
C GLU A 160 1.42 6.97 -21.58
N SER A 161 1.03 5.70 -21.45
CA SER A 161 1.95 4.60 -21.09
C SER A 161 3.03 4.39 -22.15
N ILE A 162 2.71 4.49 -23.44
CA ILE A 162 3.72 4.46 -24.50
C ILE A 162 4.69 5.63 -24.31
N LEU A 163 4.20 6.84 -24.10
CA LEU A 163 5.07 8.00 -23.89
C LEU A 163 5.99 7.83 -22.67
N LYS A 164 5.43 7.39 -21.54
CA LYS A 164 6.15 7.18 -20.28
C LYS A 164 7.16 6.03 -20.35
N SER A 165 6.89 5.00 -21.15
CA SER A 165 7.90 3.98 -21.46
C SER A 165 9.13 4.60 -22.15
N GLY A 166 8.91 5.56 -23.05
CA GLY A 166 9.99 6.34 -23.69
C GLY A 166 10.80 7.14 -22.67
N PHE A 167 10.16 7.80 -21.71
CA PHE A 167 10.88 8.49 -20.62
C PHE A 167 11.67 7.51 -19.76
N SER A 168 11.09 6.37 -19.42
CA SER A 168 11.77 5.37 -18.59
C SER A 168 13.01 4.81 -19.29
N HIS A 169 12.95 4.53 -20.60
CA HIS A 169 14.14 4.16 -21.39
C HIS A 169 15.19 5.27 -21.43
N GLN A 170 14.76 6.54 -21.50
CA GLN A 170 15.67 7.68 -21.47
C GLN A 170 16.42 7.76 -20.13
N GLU A 171 15.71 7.62 -19.01
CA GLU A 171 16.31 7.64 -17.66
C GLU A 171 17.24 6.43 -17.43
N LEU A 172 16.97 5.29 -18.07
CA LEU A 172 17.86 4.13 -18.09
C LEU A 172 19.08 4.30 -19.02
N GLY A 173 19.17 5.41 -19.77
CA GLY A 173 20.25 5.68 -20.73
C GLY A 173 20.10 4.95 -22.07
N ASP A 174 19.01 4.20 -22.29
CA ASP A 174 18.69 3.60 -23.59
C ASP A 174 18.02 4.62 -24.52
N LEU A 175 18.84 5.60 -24.91
CA LEU A 175 18.43 6.71 -25.77
C LEU A 175 17.98 6.23 -27.15
N LYS A 176 18.49 5.08 -27.62
CA LYS A 176 18.10 4.52 -28.91
C LYS A 176 16.63 4.08 -28.88
N THR A 177 16.25 3.30 -27.86
CA THR A 177 14.87 2.84 -27.70
C THR A 177 13.94 4.00 -27.35
N ALA A 178 14.36 4.92 -26.48
CA ALA A 178 13.59 6.12 -26.16
C ALA A 178 13.24 6.94 -27.42
N LYS A 179 14.23 7.20 -28.29
CA LYS A 179 14.02 7.88 -29.58
C LYS A 179 12.98 7.17 -30.45
N ALA A 180 13.09 5.85 -30.58
CA ALA A 180 12.16 5.04 -31.38
C ALA A 180 10.73 5.13 -30.83
N ILE A 181 10.57 5.11 -29.50
CA ILE A 181 9.27 5.25 -28.84
C ILE A 181 8.68 6.64 -29.05
N PHE A 182 9.45 7.72 -28.86
CA PHE A 182 8.94 9.08 -29.11
C PHE A 182 8.50 9.27 -30.57
N GLN A 183 9.27 8.74 -31.53
CA GLN A 183 8.89 8.74 -32.93
C GLN A 183 7.61 7.94 -33.19
N ARG A 184 7.39 6.84 -32.46
CA ARG A 184 6.14 6.08 -32.52
C ARG A 184 4.96 6.92 -32.03
N VAL A 185 5.10 7.58 -30.87
CA VAL A 185 4.04 8.44 -30.30
C VAL A 185 3.65 9.56 -31.27
N ILE A 186 4.63 10.24 -31.87
CA ILE A 186 4.38 11.32 -32.85
C ILE A 186 3.62 10.80 -34.08
N ARG A 187 3.95 9.58 -34.54
CA ARG A 187 3.34 8.97 -35.72
C ARG A 187 1.93 8.46 -35.46
N GLU A 188 1.71 7.80 -34.32
CA GLU A 188 0.44 7.16 -33.97
C GLU A 188 -0.57 8.18 -33.39
N PHE A 189 -0.09 9.23 -32.72
CA PHE A 189 -0.95 10.22 -32.03
C PHE A 189 -0.60 11.67 -32.39
N PRO A 190 -0.52 12.05 -33.67
CA PRO A 190 0.11 13.32 -34.11
C PRO A 190 -0.47 14.60 -33.51
N ASN A 191 -1.74 14.62 -33.11
CA ASN A 191 -2.45 15.80 -32.57
C ASN A 191 -2.66 15.76 -31.04
N SER A 192 -1.94 14.89 -30.33
CA SER A 192 -2.07 14.76 -28.87
C SER A 192 -1.03 15.60 -28.11
N SER A 193 -1.32 15.84 -26.83
CA SER A 193 -0.33 16.37 -25.87
C SER A 193 0.90 15.46 -25.80
N ALA A 194 0.70 14.14 -25.86
CA ALA A 194 1.77 13.16 -25.86
C ALA A 194 2.71 13.31 -27.06
N SER A 195 2.19 13.57 -28.26
CA SER A 195 3.01 13.85 -29.46
C SER A 195 3.83 15.12 -29.34
N SER A 196 3.23 16.19 -28.78
CA SER A 196 3.94 17.44 -28.51
C SER A 196 5.11 17.22 -27.55
N LEU A 197 4.87 16.49 -26.44
CA LEU A 197 5.91 16.21 -25.44
C LEU A 197 6.98 15.25 -25.97
N ALA A 198 6.60 14.23 -26.75
CA ALA A 198 7.52 13.32 -27.43
C ALA A 198 8.46 14.08 -28.39
N SER A 199 7.91 15.04 -29.16
CA SER A 199 8.69 15.88 -30.07
C SER A 199 9.72 16.74 -29.33
N GLU A 200 9.32 17.34 -28.21
CA GLU A 200 10.22 18.12 -27.36
C GLU A 200 11.40 17.27 -26.86
N ARG A 201 11.11 16.05 -26.38
CA ARG A 201 12.11 15.14 -25.83
C ARG A 201 13.05 14.63 -26.92
N LEU A 202 12.53 14.29 -28.09
CA LEU A 202 13.33 13.85 -29.23
C LEU A 202 14.36 14.91 -29.65
N ASN A 203 13.97 16.18 -29.65
CA ASN A 203 14.88 17.30 -29.94
C ASN A 203 16.00 17.40 -28.91
N LYS A 204 15.71 17.20 -27.62
CA LYS A 204 16.71 17.24 -26.54
C LYS A 204 17.74 16.11 -26.63
N ILE A 205 17.35 14.90 -27.05
CA ILE A 205 18.29 13.77 -27.22
C ILE A 205 19.09 13.87 -28.54
N GLY A 206 18.68 14.73 -29.46
CA GLY A 206 19.38 14.97 -30.73
C GLY A 206 20.51 15.99 -30.65
N GLN A 207 20.55 16.78 -29.56
CA GLN A 207 21.60 17.76 -29.25
C GLN A 207 22.74 17.11 -28.48
#